data_AF-A0A0P4R271-F1
#
_entry.id   AF-A0A0P4R271-F1
#
_cell.length_a   1.000
_cell.length_b   1.000
_cell.length_c   1.000
_cell.angle_alpha   90.00
_cell.angle_beta   90.00
_cell.angle_gamma   90.00
#
_symmetry.space_group_name_H-M   'P 1'
#
loop_
_entity.id
_entity.type
_entity.pdbx_description
1 polymer ?
#
loop_
_entity_poly.entity_id
_entity_poly.type
_entity_poly.pdbx_seq_one_letter_code
_entity_poly.pdbx_strand_id
1 'polypeptide(L)'
;MGEIEQPANAGPGAPRRRRLWAAVALAAAALLLAVWTTVNGTWPWNGALPDRACWGSLDRSLLTKAAPGDAPWEVTEGKDRWGDPECTVERGDWRFRTTVMETPLKASLWWGLGTVPLHHGLPGMIKTNRDRTDGWLHLPQCRNKLVNVNVPGALTDRRAAQNLAARSLLAVGNAQIARCGGKPFPAPERFDWPTVRPVDLTRGETPCDVADARIVRKWAGGKVSQLGGFTDDPVSRCTALGAGDDQLDLGLFSALVLRDRSTLDAFSPTGVRARIPVRPGKPLHLTADDLRFDRDAATELACAGGRERRYVHVISEGSDAQYAAIKRAVLTKVGATMGCH
;
A
#
# COMPACT_ATOMS: atom_id res chain seq x y z
N MET A 1 16.33 2.62 97.29
CA MET A 1 15.04 2.22 96.70
C MET A 1 14.55 3.39 95.89
N GLY A 2 14.70 3.32 94.57
CA GLY A 2 14.17 4.30 93.63
C GLY A 2 13.40 3.54 92.56
N GLU A 3 12.09 3.76 92.51
CA GLU A 3 11.25 3.37 91.39
C GLU A 3 11.61 4.26 90.20
N ILE A 4 11.97 3.65 89.07
CA ILE A 4 12.02 4.32 87.78
C ILE A 4 10.96 3.63 86.92
N GLU A 5 9.85 4.34 86.73
CA GLU A 5 8.78 4.01 85.80
C GLU A 5 9.34 3.91 84.37
N GLN A 6 8.99 2.82 83.69
CA GLN A 6 8.85 2.86 82.23
C GLN A 6 7.61 3.68 81.87
N PRO A 7 7.65 4.38 80.73
CA PRO A 7 6.60 4.11 79.76
C PRO A 7 7.15 3.80 78.38
N ALA A 8 6.63 2.69 77.85
CA ALA A 8 6.47 2.47 76.43
C ALA A 8 5.72 3.64 75.80
N ASN A 9 6.15 4.11 74.62
CA ASN A 9 5.26 4.70 73.63
C ASN A 9 5.94 4.71 72.25
N ALA A 10 5.63 3.67 71.47
CA ALA A 10 5.68 3.72 70.02
C ALA A 10 4.58 4.67 69.53
N GLY A 11 4.97 5.81 68.95
CA GLY A 11 4.06 6.83 68.39
C GLY A 11 4.11 6.88 66.85
N PRO A 12 2.97 6.95 66.13
CA PRO A 12 2.87 6.64 64.70
C PRO A 12 3.09 7.88 63.80
N GLY A 13 4.32 8.13 63.38
CA GLY A 13 4.67 9.25 62.48
C GLY A 13 4.63 8.94 60.97
N ALA A 14 4.47 7.68 60.57
CA ALA A 14 4.68 7.23 59.18
C ALA A 14 3.50 7.36 58.18
N PRO A 15 2.21 7.48 58.56
CA PRO A 15 1.13 7.38 57.57
C PRO A 15 0.84 8.70 56.83
N ARG A 16 1.15 9.85 57.41
CA ARG A 16 0.82 11.17 56.83
C ARG A 16 1.69 11.53 55.63
N ARG A 17 3.01 11.29 55.71
CA ARG A 17 3.93 11.57 54.58
C ARG A 17 3.68 10.65 53.38
N ARG A 18 3.43 9.35 53.62
CA ARG A 18 3.10 8.40 52.53
C ARG A 18 1.79 8.75 51.82
N ARG A 19 0.77 9.20 52.56
CA ARG A 19 -0.49 9.67 51.98
C ARG A 19 -0.32 10.94 51.14
N LEU A 20 0.55 11.86 51.58
CA LEU A 20 0.84 13.08 50.82
C LEU A 20 1.56 12.79 49.50
N TRP A 21 2.55 11.88 49.51
CA TRP A 21 3.24 11.45 48.29
C TRP A 21 2.35 10.64 47.35
N ALA A 22 1.46 9.80 47.87
CA ALA A 22 0.47 9.10 47.06
C ALA A 22 -0.53 10.07 46.41
N ALA A 23 -0.97 11.11 47.13
CA ALA A 23 -1.84 12.15 46.59
C ALA A 23 -1.14 13.00 45.51
N VAL A 24 0.14 13.33 45.70
CA VAL A 24 0.95 14.04 44.69
C VAL A 24 1.19 13.16 43.46
N ALA A 25 1.46 11.87 43.63
CA ALA A 25 1.63 10.93 42.52
C ALA A 25 0.32 10.72 41.74
N LEU A 26 -0.82 10.62 42.44
CA LEU A 26 -2.15 10.55 41.81
C LEU A 26 -2.52 11.85 41.10
N ALA A 27 -2.20 13.01 41.69
CA ALA A 27 -2.43 14.31 41.06
C ALA A 27 -1.54 14.47 39.82
N ALA A 28 -0.27 14.06 39.88
CA ALA A 28 0.64 14.08 38.73
C ALA A 28 0.21 13.09 37.65
N ALA A 29 -0.24 11.89 38.02
CA ALA A 29 -0.78 10.92 37.08
C ALA A 29 -2.09 11.41 36.46
N ALA A 30 -2.97 12.05 37.22
CA ALA A 30 -4.20 12.67 36.72
C ALA A 30 -3.90 13.88 35.82
N LEU A 31 -2.87 14.67 36.13
CA LEU A 31 -2.42 15.78 35.29
C LEU A 31 -1.78 15.27 34.00
N LEU A 32 -0.98 14.20 34.06
CA LEU A 32 -0.40 13.55 32.88
C LEU A 32 -1.49 12.87 32.04
N LEU A 33 -2.50 12.25 32.66
CA LEU A 33 -3.68 11.72 31.97
C LEU A 33 -4.50 12.85 31.34
N ALA A 34 -4.68 13.98 32.03
CA ALA A 34 -5.39 15.15 31.50
C ALA A 34 -4.62 15.83 30.37
N VAL A 35 -3.29 15.90 30.45
CA VAL A 35 -2.41 16.39 29.37
C VAL A 35 -2.44 15.40 28.20
N TRP A 36 -2.38 14.10 28.47
CA TRP A 36 -2.51 13.07 27.44
C TRP A 36 -3.87 13.13 26.75
N THR A 37 -4.97 13.29 27.49
CA THR A 37 -6.32 13.42 26.92
C THR A 37 -6.57 14.77 26.26
N THR A 38 -5.87 15.85 26.63
CA THR A 38 -5.94 17.14 25.90
C THR A 38 -5.03 17.21 24.68
N VAL A 39 -3.99 16.36 24.62
CA VAL A 39 -3.12 16.21 23.43
C VAL A 39 -3.67 15.17 22.43
N ASN A 40 -4.52 14.24 22.88
CA ASN A 40 -5.23 13.24 22.04
C ASN A 40 -6.73 13.54 21.81
N GLY A 41 -7.37 14.38 22.61
CA GLY A 41 -8.81 14.59 22.58
C GLY A 41 -9.19 15.89 21.88
N THR A 42 -9.92 15.75 20.76
CA THR A 42 -10.89 16.75 20.25
C THR A 42 -10.40 18.19 20.13
N TRP A 43 -9.29 18.41 19.42
CA TRP A 43 -8.97 19.77 18.98
C TRP A 43 -9.99 20.25 17.94
N PRO A 44 -10.37 21.55 17.91
CA PRO A 44 -11.09 22.14 16.79
C PRO A 44 -10.07 22.64 15.74
N TRP A 45 -9.97 21.92 14.62
CA TRP A 45 -8.91 22.15 13.62
C TRP A 45 -9.38 23.05 12.47
N ASN A 46 -8.84 24.26 12.33
CA ASN A 46 -9.07 25.07 11.13
C ASN A 46 -7.89 24.87 10.16
N GLY A 47 -8.03 24.05 9.13
CA GLY A 47 -6.99 23.83 8.10
C GLY A 47 -6.43 22.39 8.05
N ALA A 48 -5.16 22.23 7.70
CA ALA A 48 -4.48 20.93 7.65
C ALA A 48 -4.41 20.26 9.03
N LEU A 49 -4.22 18.93 9.06
CA LEU A 49 -3.94 18.21 10.31
C LEU A 49 -2.63 18.74 10.96
N PRO A 50 -2.33 18.63 12.29
CA PRO A 50 -1.29 19.46 12.88
C PRO A 50 0.05 18.96 12.32
N ASP A 51 1.10 19.71 12.57
CA ASP A 51 2.42 19.33 12.08
C ASP A 51 2.99 18.17 12.91
N ARG A 52 2.45 16.97 12.68
CA ARG A 52 2.85 15.66 13.23
C ARG A 52 3.32 14.75 12.10
N ALA A 53 4.02 13.65 12.44
CA ALA A 53 4.91 12.96 11.50
C ALA A 53 4.22 12.43 10.23
N CYS A 54 2.94 12.03 10.27
CA CYS A 54 2.22 11.54 9.08
C CYS A 54 1.11 12.48 8.56
N TRP A 55 0.86 13.63 9.21
CA TRP A 55 -0.41 14.35 9.07
C TRP A 55 -0.36 15.72 8.42
N GLY A 56 0.75 16.45 8.56
CA GLY A 56 0.81 17.90 8.31
C GLY A 56 0.40 18.36 6.90
N SER A 57 0.21 17.43 5.96
CA SER A 57 -0.22 17.69 4.58
C SER A 57 -1.62 17.21 4.22
N LEU A 58 -2.32 16.49 5.10
CA LEU A 58 -3.69 16.07 4.84
C LEU A 58 -4.65 17.22 5.15
N ASP A 59 -5.33 17.69 4.10
CA ASP A 59 -6.35 18.72 4.22
C ASP A 59 -7.59 18.17 4.94
N ARG A 60 -8.03 18.86 6.00
CA ARG A 60 -9.26 18.54 6.73
C ARG A 60 -10.48 18.53 5.80
N SER A 61 -10.51 19.36 4.75
CA SER A 61 -11.62 19.41 3.79
C SER A 61 -11.84 18.06 3.11
N LEU A 62 -10.74 17.37 2.79
CA LEU A 62 -10.72 16.05 2.19
C LEU A 62 -11.37 15.01 3.11
N LEU A 63 -11.02 15.03 4.40
CA LEU A 63 -11.53 14.11 5.42
C LEU A 63 -12.99 14.42 5.79
N THR A 64 -13.35 15.70 5.89
CA THR A 64 -14.71 16.15 6.22
C THR A 64 -15.71 15.78 5.14
N LYS A 65 -15.32 15.83 3.87
CA LYS A 65 -16.15 15.37 2.76
C LYS A 65 -16.37 13.85 2.79
N ALA A 66 -15.38 13.10 3.27
CA ALA A 66 -15.42 11.64 3.32
C ALA A 66 -16.18 11.08 4.52
N ALA A 67 -16.18 11.80 5.65
CA ALA A 67 -16.90 11.46 6.86
C ALA A 67 -17.74 12.66 7.33
N PRO A 68 -18.86 12.96 6.65
CA PRO A 68 -19.78 13.99 7.10
C PRO A 68 -20.40 13.59 8.45
N GLY A 69 -20.60 14.57 9.32
CA GLY A 69 -21.22 14.33 10.64
C GLY A 69 -20.72 15.30 11.71
N ASP A 70 -21.46 15.30 12.81
CA ASP A 70 -21.28 16.23 13.93
C ASP A 70 -20.39 15.65 15.04
N ALA A 71 -20.05 14.36 14.96
CA ALA A 71 -19.11 13.75 15.87
C ALA A 71 -17.75 14.48 15.82
N PRO A 72 -17.10 14.68 16.97
CA PRO A 72 -15.80 15.32 17.01
C PRO A 72 -14.75 14.43 16.31
N TRP A 73 -13.70 15.07 15.79
CA TRP A 73 -12.55 14.35 15.26
C TRP A 73 -11.64 13.89 16.39
N GLU A 74 -11.20 12.65 16.31
CA GLU A 74 -10.13 12.10 17.15
C GLU A 74 -8.91 11.83 16.27
N VAL A 75 -7.73 12.26 16.72
CA VAL A 75 -6.48 12.09 15.98
C VAL A 75 -5.42 11.52 16.90
N THR A 76 -4.91 10.36 16.53
CA THR A 76 -3.96 9.60 17.32
C THR A 76 -2.68 9.39 16.52
N GLU A 77 -1.54 9.50 17.17
CA GLU A 77 -0.23 9.14 16.64
C GLU A 77 0.37 8.04 17.51
N GLY A 78 0.99 7.08 16.86
CA GLY A 78 1.61 5.96 17.53
C GLY A 78 2.63 5.30 16.65
N LYS A 79 2.91 4.05 17.00
CA LYS A 79 3.71 3.15 16.18
C LYS A 79 2.89 1.91 15.93
N ASP A 80 2.99 1.39 14.72
CA ASP A 80 2.41 0.09 14.43
C ASP A 80 3.20 -1.04 15.12
N ARG A 81 2.78 -2.29 14.90
CA ARG A 81 3.42 -3.47 15.50
C ARG A 81 4.88 -3.68 15.08
N TRP A 82 5.38 -2.97 14.07
CA TRP A 82 6.74 -3.03 13.58
C TRP A 82 7.58 -1.81 14.00
N GLY A 83 6.98 -0.86 14.72
CA GLY A 83 7.63 0.36 15.17
C GLY A 83 7.59 1.50 14.15
N ASP A 84 6.91 1.32 13.02
CA ASP A 84 6.76 2.35 11.99
C ASP A 84 5.76 3.42 12.47
N PRO A 85 6.02 4.71 12.22
CA PRO A 85 5.07 5.78 12.52
C PRO A 85 3.71 5.54 11.89
N GLU A 86 2.69 5.35 12.73
CA GLU A 86 1.29 5.20 12.33
C GLU A 86 0.49 6.37 12.89
N CYS A 87 -0.40 6.88 12.06
CA CYS A 87 -1.36 7.85 12.47
C CYS A 87 -2.80 7.43 12.11
N THR A 88 -3.73 7.62 13.05
CA THR A 88 -5.16 7.35 12.87
C THR A 88 -6.03 8.60 13.05
N VAL A 89 -7.01 8.82 12.15
CA VAL A 89 -8.06 9.83 12.28
C VAL A 89 -9.41 9.12 12.36
N GLU A 90 -10.20 9.48 13.36
CA GLU A 90 -11.49 8.86 13.67
C GLU A 90 -12.61 9.89 13.80
N ARG A 91 -13.80 9.47 13.39
CA ARG A 91 -15.06 10.19 13.57
C ARG A 91 -16.20 9.19 13.65
N GLY A 92 -16.69 8.93 14.86
CA GLY A 92 -17.64 7.84 15.10
C GLY A 92 -17.03 6.51 14.62
N ASP A 93 -17.78 5.75 13.82
CA ASP A 93 -17.32 4.46 13.26
C ASP A 93 -16.35 4.61 12.06
N TRP A 94 -16.16 5.84 11.56
CA TRP A 94 -15.25 6.11 10.46
C TRP A 94 -13.82 6.23 10.97
N ARG A 95 -12.92 5.37 10.48
CA ARG A 95 -11.51 5.31 10.88
C ARG A 95 -10.58 5.27 9.68
N PHE A 96 -9.80 6.32 9.48
CA PHE A 96 -8.72 6.38 8.49
C PHE A 96 -7.37 6.17 9.15
N ARG A 97 -6.49 5.39 8.51
CA ARG A 97 -5.12 5.19 8.99
C ARG A 97 -4.10 5.50 7.91
N THR A 98 -2.95 6.00 8.32
CA THR A 98 -1.77 6.14 7.47
C THR A 98 -0.50 5.75 8.22
N THR A 99 0.43 5.11 7.51
CA THR A 99 1.70 4.66 8.08
C THR A 99 2.83 5.04 7.15
N VAL A 100 3.91 5.60 7.69
CA VAL A 100 5.17 5.85 6.95
C VAL A 100 6.17 4.79 7.34
N MET A 101 6.35 3.81 6.48
CA MET A 101 7.13 2.61 6.76
C MET A 101 8.59 2.80 6.36
N GLU A 102 9.51 2.42 7.25
CA GLU A 102 10.94 2.38 6.97
C GLU A 102 11.40 1.00 6.49
N THR A 103 10.67 -0.04 6.88
CA THR A 103 10.98 -1.42 6.48
C THR A 103 10.20 -1.78 5.21
N PRO A 104 10.84 -2.41 4.19
CA PRO A 104 10.12 -3.03 3.08
C PRO A 104 9.03 -3.97 3.61
N LEU A 105 7.88 -4.03 2.95
CA LEU A 105 6.72 -4.75 3.48
C LEU A 105 7.06 -6.22 3.82
N LYS A 106 6.98 -6.57 5.12
CA LYS A 106 6.67 -7.94 5.56
C LYS A 106 5.16 -8.24 5.49
N ALA A 107 4.34 -7.26 5.07
CA ALA A 107 2.93 -7.48 4.81
C ALA A 107 2.82 -8.42 3.61
N SER A 108 2.49 -9.69 3.87
CA SER A 108 2.45 -10.79 2.91
C SER A 108 1.85 -10.38 1.56
N LEU A 109 2.76 -10.14 0.62
CA LEU A 109 2.58 -10.02 -0.83
C LEU A 109 1.71 -8.85 -1.29
N TRP A 110 2.29 -7.64 -1.25
CA TRP A 110 1.64 -6.44 -1.76
C TRP A 110 1.14 -6.56 -3.21
N TRP A 111 1.80 -7.31 -4.08
CA TRP A 111 1.29 -7.57 -5.43
C TRP A 111 0.07 -8.51 -5.46
N GLY A 112 -0.19 -9.29 -4.42
CA GLY A 112 -1.50 -9.94 -4.19
C GLY A 112 -2.53 -9.01 -3.51
N LEU A 113 -2.07 -7.90 -2.92
CA LEU A 113 -2.86 -6.95 -2.14
C LEU A 113 -3.06 -5.58 -2.82
N GLY A 114 -2.49 -5.31 -3.99
CA GLY A 114 -2.66 -4.06 -4.73
C GLY A 114 -3.22 -4.35 -6.12
N THR A 115 -4.44 -3.91 -6.42
CA THR A 115 -5.16 -4.29 -7.65
C THR A 115 -4.99 -3.26 -8.77
N VAL A 116 -4.94 -1.98 -8.43
CA VAL A 116 -5.06 -0.88 -9.39
C VAL A 116 -3.88 0.09 -9.22
N PRO A 117 -3.02 0.26 -10.22
CA PRO A 117 -1.99 1.30 -10.22
C PRO A 117 -2.57 2.71 -10.09
N LEU A 118 -1.83 3.59 -9.40
CA LEU A 118 -2.20 5.00 -9.24
C LEU A 118 -2.07 5.80 -10.53
N HIS A 119 -1.30 5.30 -11.51
CA HIS A 119 -0.92 6.01 -12.73
C HIS A 119 -0.20 7.33 -12.47
N HIS A 120 -0.05 8.17 -13.51
CA HIS A 120 0.53 9.52 -13.43
C HIS A 120 1.99 9.55 -12.92
N GLY A 121 2.77 8.51 -13.23
CA GLY A 121 4.16 8.43 -12.80
C GLY A 121 4.35 8.08 -11.32
N LEU A 122 3.29 7.64 -10.62
CA LEU A 122 3.35 7.31 -9.20
C LEU A 122 3.69 5.82 -9.00
N PRO A 123 4.72 5.48 -8.20
CA PRO A 123 5.08 4.10 -7.89
C PRO A 123 4.20 3.55 -6.76
N GLY A 124 2.90 3.40 -7.04
CA GLY A 124 1.92 2.97 -6.06
C GLY A 124 0.70 2.31 -6.66
N MET A 125 -0.06 1.64 -5.81
CA MET A 125 -1.31 0.97 -6.15
C MET A 125 -2.30 1.07 -4.99
N ILE A 126 -3.57 0.84 -5.32
CA ILE A 126 -4.65 0.67 -4.34
C ILE A 126 -5.35 -0.67 -4.54
N LYS A 127 -5.98 -1.16 -3.49
CA LYS A 127 -6.93 -2.27 -3.52
C LYS A 127 -8.12 -1.94 -2.67
N THR A 128 -9.28 -1.99 -3.30
CA THR A 128 -10.53 -1.99 -2.57
C THR A 128 -10.78 -3.39 -2.00
N ASN A 129 -11.13 -3.49 -0.72
CA ASN A 129 -11.45 -4.73 -0.01
C ASN A 129 -12.77 -4.50 0.74
N ARG A 130 -13.87 -5.15 0.33
CA ARG A 130 -15.19 -5.01 0.99
C ARG A 130 -15.49 -3.56 1.39
N ASP A 131 -15.33 -3.22 2.67
CA ASP A 131 -15.63 -1.96 3.33
C ASP A 131 -14.52 -0.91 3.30
N ARG A 132 -13.31 -1.24 2.84
CA ARG A 132 -12.15 -0.34 2.84
C ARG A 132 -11.39 -0.31 1.53
N THR A 133 -10.56 0.70 1.35
CA THR A 133 -9.54 0.79 0.30
C THR A 133 -8.18 0.95 0.94
N ASP A 134 -7.33 -0.04 0.73
CA ASP A 134 -5.93 -0.05 1.12
C ASP A 134 -5.10 0.56 -0.02
N GLY A 135 -4.10 1.36 0.32
CA GLY A 135 -3.27 2.04 -0.66
C GLY A 135 -1.81 2.10 -0.25
N TRP A 136 -0.90 2.10 -1.23
CA TRP A 136 0.53 2.17 -0.98
C TRP A 136 1.24 3.02 -2.04
N LEU A 137 2.26 3.77 -1.62
CA LEU A 137 3.07 4.63 -2.46
C LEU A 137 4.55 4.55 -2.03
N HIS A 138 5.41 4.13 -2.94
CA HIS A 138 6.86 4.10 -2.73
C HIS A 138 7.47 5.50 -2.88
N LEU A 139 8.42 5.83 -2.00
CA LEU A 139 9.11 7.11 -1.96
C LEU A 139 10.62 6.88 -2.26
N PRO A 140 11.02 6.76 -3.53
CA PRO A 140 12.43 6.58 -3.89
C PRO A 140 13.31 7.75 -3.41
N GLN A 141 12.75 8.96 -3.29
CA GLN A 141 13.44 10.14 -2.77
C GLN A 141 13.76 10.07 -1.27
N CYS A 142 13.15 9.11 -0.56
CA CYS A 142 13.24 8.97 0.90
C CYS A 142 13.89 7.64 1.31
N ARG A 143 14.98 7.23 0.66
CA ARG A 143 15.65 5.94 0.95
C ARG A 143 14.69 4.73 0.86
N ASN A 144 13.80 4.75 -0.12
CA ASN A 144 12.81 3.69 -0.38
C ASN A 144 11.77 3.48 0.73
N LYS A 145 11.44 4.53 1.49
CA LYS A 145 10.26 4.51 2.39
C LYS A 145 8.98 4.19 1.62
N LEU A 146 8.00 3.65 2.33
CA LEU A 146 6.67 3.36 1.78
C LEU A 146 5.61 4.07 2.61
N VAL A 147 4.65 4.72 1.95
CA VAL A 147 3.44 5.23 2.61
C VAL A 147 2.34 4.20 2.41
N ASN A 148 1.64 3.85 3.48
CA ASN A 148 0.40 3.11 3.45
C ASN A 148 -0.77 3.98 3.91
N VAL A 149 -1.95 3.76 3.33
CA VAL A 149 -3.22 4.28 3.84
C VAL A 149 -4.26 3.17 3.89
N ASN A 150 -5.19 3.31 4.84
CA ASN A 150 -6.40 2.50 4.94
C ASN A 150 -7.59 3.45 5.05
N VAL A 151 -8.47 3.41 4.04
CA VAL A 151 -9.63 4.30 3.89
C VAL A 151 -10.92 3.50 4.01
N PRO A 152 -11.84 3.82 4.92
CA PRO A 152 -13.14 3.15 5.00
C PRO A 152 -14.14 3.69 3.97
N GLY A 153 -15.31 3.05 3.84
CA GLY A 153 -16.43 3.51 3.03
C GLY A 153 -16.49 2.94 1.61
N ALA A 154 -15.70 1.90 1.31
CA ALA A 154 -15.65 1.36 -0.05
C ALA A 154 -16.90 0.57 -0.47
N LEU A 155 -17.70 0.07 0.50
CA LEU A 155 -19.03 -0.49 0.24
C LEU A 155 -20.04 0.59 -0.19
N THR A 156 -19.92 1.79 0.38
CA THR A 156 -20.86 2.89 0.13
C THR A 156 -20.55 3.61 -1.16
N ASP A 157 -19.29 4.02 -1.34
CA ASP A 157 -18.81 4.64 -2.58
C ASP A 157 -17.35 4.26 -2.81
N ARG A 158 -17.17 3.21 -3.62
CA ARG A 158 -15.85 2.71 -4.03
C ARG A 158 -15.00 3.81 -4.65
N ARG A 159 -15.56 4.63 -5.54
CA ARG A 159 -14.77 5.65 -6.26
C ARG A 159 -14.34 6.78 -5.34
N ALA A 160 -15.21 7.22 -4.44
CA ALA A 160 -14.83 8.20 -3.43
C ALA A 160 -13.72 7.67 -2.51
N ALA A 161 -13.83 6.42 -2.04
CA ALA A 161 -12.80 5.79 -1.21
C ALA A 161 -11.45 5.65 -1.95
N GLN A 162 -11.47 5.26 -3.22
CA GLN A 162 -10.27 5.18 -4.07
C GLN A 162 -9.62 6.56 -4.28
N ASN A 163 -10.43 7.57 -4.61
CA ASN A 163 -9.95 8.95 -4.75
C ASN A 163 -9.35 9.50 -3.45
N LEU A 164 -9.99 9.22 -2.32
CA LEU A 164 -9.48 9.60 -1.02
C LEU A 164 -8.14 8.91 -0.73
N ALA A 165 -8.04 7.59 -0.95
CA ALA A 165 -6.81 6.84 -0.74
C ALA A 165 -5.66 7.41 -1.57
N ALA A 166 -5.89 7.66 -2.86
CA ALA A 166 -4.88 8.19 -3.78
C ALA A 166 -4.42 9.60 -3.42
N ARG A 167 -5.36 10.50 -3.11
CA ARG A 167 -5.05 11.87 -2.67
C ARG A 167 -4.30 11.86 -1.35
N SER A 168 -4.70 11.01 -0.41
CA SER A 168 -4.04 10.89 0.89
C SER A 168 -2.62 10.33 0.77
N LEU A 169 -2.41 9.30 -0.04
CA LEU A 169 -1.07 8.77 -0.34
C LEU A 169 -0.15 9.85 -0.88
N LEU A 170 -0.63 10.62 -1.86
CA LEU A 170 0.16 11.68 -2.47
C LEU A 170 0.46 12.81 -1.49
N ALA A 171 -0.52 13.24 -0.69
CA ALA A 171 -0.35 14.28 0.31
C ALA A 171 0.69 13.88 1.37
N VAL A 172 0.53 12.71 1.99
CA VAL A 172 1.46 12.19 3.01
C VAL A 172 2.84 11.91 2.38
N GLY A 173 2.88 11.30 1.20
CA GLY A 173 4.10 11.02 0.45
C GLY A 173 4.89 12.28 0.11
N ASN A 174 4.24 13.32 -0.42
CA ASN A 174 4.91 14.57 -0.77
C ASN A 174 5.41 15.34 0.46
N ALA A 175 4.69 15.31 1.59
CA ALA A 175 5.21 15.85 2.84
C ALA A 175 6.47 15.11 3.32
N GLN A 176 6.45 13.78 3.24
CA GLN A 176 7.60 12.99 3.62
C GLN A 176 8.78 13.25 2.67
N ILE A 177 8.54 13.34 1.36
CA ILE A 177 9.54 13.69 0.35
C ILE A 177 10.17 15.06 0.65
N ALA A 178 9.35 16.07 0.99
CA ALA A 178 9.85 17.39 1.36
C ALA A 178 10.78 17.34 2.58
N ARG A 179 10.43 16.55 3.60
CA ARG A 179 11.31 16.33 4.78
C ARG A 179 12.61 15.59 4.45
N CYS A 180 12.61 14.76 3.41
CA CYS A 180 13.82 14.12 2.89
C CYS A 180 14.65 15.02 1.98
N GLY A 181 14.19 16.25 1.67
CA GLY A 181 14.85 17.16 0.73
C GLY A 181 14.67 16.78 -0.75
N GLY A 182 13.68 15.92 -1.07
CA GLY A 182 13.42 15.47 -2.42
C GLY A 182 12.41 16.34 -3.18
N LYS A 183 12.31 16.15 -4.50
CA LYS A 183 11.28 16.78 -5.33
C LYS A 183 9.95 16.00 -5.20
N PRO A 184 8.83 16.66 -4.85
CA PRO A 184 7.54 16.00 -4.74
C PRO A 184 7.07 15.44 -6.08
N PHE A 185 6.23 14.42 -6.02
CA PHE A 185 5.52 13.91 -7.19
C PHE A 185 4.52 14.94 -7.72
N PRO A 186 4.25 14.95 -9.03
CA PRO A 186 3.19 15.77 -9.60
C PRO A 186 1.83 15.38 -9.00
N ALA A 187 0.98 16.37 -8.75
CA ALA A 187 -0.38 16.13 -8.29
C ALA A 187 -1.34 16.16 -9.48
N PRO A 188 -1.90 15.01 -9.91
CA PRO A 188 -2.88 15.01 -10.98
C PRO A 188 -4.19 15.65 -10.50
N GLU A 189 -4.89 16.36 -11.40
CA GLU A 189 -6.19 16.96 -11.08
C GLU A 189 -7.22 15.91 -10.66
N ARG A 190 -7.17 14.75 -11.33
CA ARG A 190 -7.99 13.58 -11.07
C ARG A 190 -7.17 12.30 -11.22
N PHE A 191 -7.56 11.27 -10.49
CA PHE A 191 -7.10 9.92 -10.70
C PHE A 191 -8.09 9.19 -11.60
N ASP A 192 -7.57 8.50 -12.61
CA ASP A 192 -8.39 7.70 -13.51
C ASP A 192 -8.36 6.23 -13.05
N TRP A 193 -9.53 5.70 -12.70
CA TRP A 193 -9.66 4.32 -12.24
C TRP A 193 -10.05 3.41 -13.41
N PRO A 194 -9.24 2.38 -13.73
CA PRO A 194 -9.54 1.48 -14.83
C PRO A 194 -10.88 0.78 -14.60
N THR A 195 -11.70 0.78 -15.64
CA THR A 195 -12.94 0.02 -15.67
C THR A 195 -12.68 -1.37 -16.25
N VAL A 196 -13.46 -2.35 -15.80
CA VAL A 196 -13.44 -3.68 -16.42
C VAL A 196 -14.00 -3.55 -17.84
N ARG A 197 -13.27 -4.10 -18.81
CA ARG A 197 -13.63 -4.06 -20.23
C ARG A 197 -13.75 -5.47 -20.78
N PRO A 198 -14.88 -5.85 -21.39
CA PRO A 198 -14.97 -7.12 -22.12
C PRO A 198 -13.91 -7.17 -23.23
N VAL A 199 -13.36 -8.36 -23.49
CA VAL A 199 -12.41 -8.60 -24.59
C VAL A 199 -13.04 -9.58 -25.58
N ASP A 200 -13.12 -9.20 -26.86
CA ASP A 200 -13.67 -10.08 -27.89
C ASP A 200 -12.59 -11.04 -28.40
N LEU A 201 -12.55 -12.21 -27.76
CA LEU A 201 -11.62 -13.25 -28.16
C LEU A 201 -11.82 -13.71 -29.61
N THR A 202 -13.00 -13.55 -30.22
CA THR A 202 -13.26 -13.99 -31.60
C THR A 202 -12.63 -13.08 -32.66
N ARG A 203 -12.48 -11.79 -32.37
CA ARG A 203 -11.89 -10.77 -33.29
C ARG A 203 -10.37 -10.67 -33.22
N GLY A 204 -9.72 -11.57 -32.48
CA GLY A 204 -8.26 -11.59 -32.34
C GLY A 204 -7.72 -10.64 -31.27
N GLU A 205 -8.60 -9.94 -30.53
CA GLU A 205 -8.21 -9.24 -29.32
C GLU A 205 -7.84 -10.25 -28.23
N THR A 206 -6.77 -9.95 -27.48
CA THR A 206 -6.39 -10.74 -26.31
C THR A 206 -6.28 -9.85 -25.08
N PRO A 207 -6.67 -10.33 -23.89
CA PRO A 207 -6.48 -9.58 -22.66
C PRO A 207 -5.01 -9.23 -22.49
N CYS A 208 -4.70 -7.98 -22.13
CA CYS A 208 -3.34 -7.50 -21.92
C CYS A 208 -2.42 -7.65 -23.16
N ASP A 209 -3.01 -7.84 -24.35
CA ASP A 209 -2.35 -8.18 -25.60
C ASP A 209 -1.37 -9.37 -25.49
N VAL A 210 -1.62 -10.30 -24.56
CA VAL A 210 -0.74 -11.47 -24.44
C VAL A 210 -1.06 -12.43 -25.58
N ALA A 211 -0.03 -12.73 -26.39
CA ALA A 211 -0.19 -13.44 -27.64
C ALA A 211 -0.59 -14.92 -27.43
N ASP A 212 -1.86 -15.21 -27.68
CA ASP A 212 -2.46 -16.31 -28.46
C ASP A 212 -3.91 -16.43 -27.99
N ALA A 213 -4.82 -15.91 -28.80
CA ALA A 213 -6.24 -15.99 -28.52
C ALA A 213 -6.71 -17.45 -28.38
N ARG A 214 -6.06 -18.44 -29.00
CA ARG A 214 -6.40 -19.87 -28.87
C ARG A 214 -6.13 -20.40 -27.47
N ILE A 215 -5.02 -19.97 -26.86
CA ILE A 215 -4.65 -20.36 -25.50
C ILE A 215 -5.68 -19.80 -24.50
N VAL A 216 -5.98 -18.50 -24.59
CA VAL A 216 -6.96 -17.85 -23.71
C VAL A 216 -8.40 -18.35 -23.96
N ARG A 217 -8.80 -18.56 -25.22
CA ARG A 217 -10.13 -19.10 -25.59
C ARG A 217 -10.37 -20.50 -25.03
N LYS A 218 -9.36 -21.38 -25.10
CA LYS A 218 -9.48 -22.77 -24.63
C LYS A 218 -9.69 -22.84 -23.11
N TRP A 219 -9.17 -21.87 -22.36
CA TRP A 219 -9.24 -21.86 -20.89
C TRP A 219 -10.49 -21.17 -20.34
N ALA A 220 -10.96 -20.11 -21.00
CA ALA A 220 -11.98 -19.23 -20.44
C ALA A 220 -13.40 -19.45 -21.01
N GLY A 221 -13.61 -20.46 -21.85
CA GLY A 221 -14.92 -20.69 -22.49
C GLY A 221 -15.39 -19.52 -23.38
N GLY A 222 -14.47 -18.65 -23.82
CA GLY A 222 -14.75 -17.56 -24.76
C GLY A 222 -15.20 -16.22 -24.15
N LYS A 223 -15.39 -16.10 -22.84
CA LYS A 223 -15.81 -14.84 -22.18
C LYS A 223 -14.76 -14.37 -21.19
N VAL A 224 -14.01 -13.33 -21.55
CA VAL A 224 -12.97 -12.74 -20.69
C VAL A 224 -13.14 -11.23 -20.65
N SER A 225 -12.86 -10.64 -19.49
CA SER A 225 -12.71 -9.19 -19.36
C SER A 225 -11.29 -8.84 -18.93
N GLN A 226 -10.90 -7.59 -19.16
CA GLN A 226 -9.62 -7.05 -18.75
C GLN A 226 -9.81 -5.91 -17.76
N LEU A 227 -8.90 -5.82 -16.80
CA LEU A 227 -8.70 -4.68 -15.92
C LEU A 227 -7.26 -4.18 -16.06
N GLY A 228 -7.08 -2.88 -16.32
CA GLY A 228 -5.76 -2.26 -16.44
C GLY A 228 -5.08 -2.51 -17.80
N GLY A 229 -3.75 -2.41 -17.82
CA GLY A 229 -2.91 -2.50 -19.03
C GLY A 229 -1.44 -2.28 -18.70
N PHE A 230 -0.54 -2.72 -19.59
CA PHE A 230 0.88 -2.42 -19.45
C PHE A 230 1.15 -0.99 -19.94
N THR A 231 1.42 -0.09 -19.00
CA THR A 231 1.67 1.34 -19.26
C THR A 231 3.12 1.70 -18.99
N ASP A 232 3.44 2.97 -19.24
CA ASP A 232 4.74 3.54 -18.95
C ASP A 232 4.89 4.08 -17.51
N ASP A 233 3.95 3.78 -16.63
CA ASP A 233 4.06 4.14 -15.22
C ASP A 233 5.10 3.27 -14.50
N PRO A 234 5.69 3.75 -13.37
CA PRO A 234 6.64 2.97 -12.57
C PRO A 234 6.10 1.60 -12.15
N VAL A 235 4.80 1.53 -11.94
CA VAL A 235 4.03 0.31 -11.68
C VAL A 235 2.90 0.24 -12.69
N SER A 236 2.83 -0.86 -13.45
CA SER A 236 1.69 -1.16 -14.29
C SER A 236 1.19 -2.57 -14.04
N ARG A 237 -0.12 -2.78 -14.17
CA ARG A 237 -0.76 -4.07 -13.93
C ARG A 237 -1.83 -4.30 -14.97
N CYS A 238 -1.89 -5.53 -15.44
CA CYS A 238 -2.98 -5.99 -16.27
C CYS A 238 -3.52 -7.33 -15.76
N THR A 239 -4.83 -7.41 -15.60
CA THR A 239 -5.54 -8.59 -15.10
C THR A 239 -6.55 -9.04 -16.14
N ALA A 240 -6.58 -10.34 -16.44
CA ALA A 240 -7.63 -10.97 -17.23
C ALA A 240 -8.59 -11.71 -16.27
N LEU A 241 -9.86 -11.32 -16.31
CA LEU A 241 -10.93 -11.83 -15.47
C LEU A 241 -11.76 -12.85 -16.24
N GLY A 242 -11.94 -14.03 -15.66
CA GLY A 242 -12.83 -15.05 -16.18
C GLY A 242 -14.30 -14.68 -16.02
N ALA A 243 -15.18 -15.53 -16.54
CA ALA A 243 -16.62 -15.35 -16.37
C ALA A 243 -17.01 -15.59 -14.90
N GLY A 244 -17.52 -14.56 -14.23
CA GLY A 244 -17.96 -14.63 -12.83
C GLY A 244 -16.95 -14.06 -11.83
N ASP A 245 -15.70 -13.83 -12.25
CA ASP A 245 -14.67 -13.18 -11.42
C ASP A 245 -15.02 -11.70 -11.23
N ASP A 246 -14.78 -11.17 -10.04
CA ASP A 246 -14.89 -9.73 -9.78
C ASP A 246 -13.52 -9.03 -9.82
N GLN A 247 -13.52 -7.71 -9.58
CA GLN A 247 -12.29 -6.92 -9.59
C GLN A 247 -11.33 -7.23 -8.42
N LEU A 248 -11.79 -7.98 -7.43
CA LEU A 248 -11.06 -8.31 -6.20
C LEU A 248 -10.25 -9.60 -6.34
N ASP A 249 -10.65 -10.46 -7.27
CA ASP A 249 -9.99 -11.71 -7.58
C ASP A 249 -8.74 -11.50 -8.46
N LEU A 250 -7.87 -12.51 -8.47
CA LEU A 250 -6.65 -12.52 -9.28
C LEU A 250 -6.92 -12.84 -10.76
N GLY A 251 -8.15 -13.24 -11.06
CA GLY A 251 -8.63 -13.61 -12.39
C GLY A 251 -7.98 -14.87 -12.95
N LEU A 252 -8.21 -15.12 -14.24
CA LEU A 252 -7.47 -16.12 -15.01
C LEU A 252 -5.96 -15.90 -14.91
N PHE A 253 -5.54 -14.64 -14.98
CA PHE A 253 -4.21 -14.21 -14.61
C PHE A 253 -4.14 -12.73 -14.27
N SER A 254 -3.09 -12.37 -13.56
CA SER A 254 -2.66 -11.00 -13.35
C SER A 254 -1.16 -10.88 -13.53
N ALA A 255 -0.73 -9.86 -14.26
CA ALA A 255 0.67 -9.53 -14.48
C ALA A 255 0.98 -8.12 -13.96
N LEU A 256 1.95 -8.04 -13.06
CA LEU A 256 2.49 -6.80 -12.51
C LEU A 256 3.87 -6.54 -13.12
N VAL A 257 4.10 -5.31 -13.59
CA VAL A 257 5.37 -4.87 -14.16
C VAL A 257 5.87 -3.66 -13.38
N LEU A 258 7.05 -3.80 -12.79
CA LEU A 258 7.77 -2.73 -12.10
C LEU A 258 8.92 -2.25 -12.98
N ARG A 259 9.07 -0.94 -13.11
CA ARG A 259 10.06 -0.35 -14.04
C ARG A 259 11.49 -0.35 -13.53
N ASP A 260 11.67 -0.36 -12.23
CA ASP A 260 12.99 -0.21 -11.62
C ASP A 260 13.17 -1.07 -10.37
N ARG A 261 14.44 -1.22 -9.98
CA ARG A 261 14.83 -2.08 -8.88
C ARG A 261 14.38 -1.54 -7.53
N SER A 262 14.34 -0.22 -7.35
CA SER A 262 13.94 0.39 -6.09
C SER A 262 12.45 0.17 -5.81
N THR A 263 11.62 0.25 -6.84
CA THR A 263 10.21 -0.12 -6.81
C THR A 263 10.08 -1.61 -6.47
N LEU A 264 10.86 -2.50 -7.11
CA LEU A 264 10.88 -3.91 -6.73
C LEU A 264 11.27 -4.12 -5.26
N ASP A 265 12.34 -3.52 -4.78
CA ASP A 265 12.84 -3.73 -3.42
C ASP A 265 11.86 -3.20 -2.37
N ALA A 266 11.07 -2.16 -2.68
CA ALA A 266 10.00 -1.68 -1.83
C ALA A 266 8.81 -2.65 -1.76
N PHE A 267 8.58 -3.40 -2.84
CA PHE A 267 7.36 -4.19 -3.01
C PHE A 267 7.55 -5.70 -2.99
N SER A 268 8.77 -6.24 -3.13
CA SER A 268 9.10 -7.67 -3.21
C SER A 268 10.25 -8.05 -2.27
N PRO A 269 9.99 -8.79 -1.17
CA PRO A 269 11.02 -9.18 -0.22
C PRO A 269 12.00 -10.24 -0.75
N THR A 270 11.65 -11.01 -1.79
CA THR A 270 12.55 -12.06 -2.33
C THR A 270 13.28 -11.64 -3.60
N GLY A 271 12.89 -10.51 -4.20
CA GLY A 271 13.62 -9.89 -5.32
C GLY A 271 13.42 -10.61 -6.65
N VAL A 272 14.52 -11.10 -7.24
CA VAL A 272 14.57 -11.63 -8.62
C VAL A 272 14.97 -13.09 -8.61
N ARG A 273 14.13 -13.94 -9.23
CA ARG A 273 14.40 -15.37 -9.39
C ARG A 273 15.19 -15.68 -10.65
N ALA A 274 14.81 -15.05 -11.76
CA ALA A 274 15.38 -15.29 -13.07
C ALA A 274 15.68 -13.97 -13.77
N ARG A 275 16.76 -13.94 -14.56
CA ARG A 275 17.18 -12.78 -15.33
C ARG A 275 17.31 -13.15 -16.79
N ILE A 276 16.45 -12.58 -17.63
CA ILE A 276 16.33 -12.90 -19.04
C ILE A 276 16.85 -11.70 -19.85
N PRO A 277 17.86 -11.91 -20.72
CA PRO A 277 18.33 -10.86 -21.61
C PRO A 277 17.32 -10.63 -22.74
N VAL A 278 16.89 -9.37 -22.91
CA VAL A 278 16.09 -8.92 -24.04
C VAL A 278 17.03 -8.41 -25.11
N ARG A 279 16.90 -8.93 -26.32
CA ARG A 279 17.71 -8.56 -27.49
C ARG A 279 16.82 -7.91 -28.54
N PRO A 280 17.21 -6.75 -29.10
CA PRO A 280 16.43 -6.09 -30.14
C PRO A 280 16.16 -7.03 -31.32
N GLY A 281 14.90 -7.09 -31.77
CA GLY A 281 14.48 -7.88 -32.93
C GLY A 281 14.58 -9.41 -32.80
N LYS A 282 14.92 -9.94 -31.61
CA LYS A 282 15.01 -11.39 -31.37
C LYS A 282 13.93 -11.87 -30.40
N PRO A 283 13.32 -13.04 -30.64
CA PRO A 283 12.42 -13.65 -29.67
C PRO A 283 13.11 -13.88 -28.32
N LEU A 284 12.34 -13.84 -27.24
CA LEU A 284 12.85 -14.24 -25.93
C LEU A 284 13.10 -15.75 -25.90
N HIS A 285 14.31 -16.13 -25.50
CA HIS A 285 14.65 -17.52 -25.22
C HIS A 285 14.35 -17.79 -23.75
N LEU A 286 13.27 -18.54 -23.48
CA LEU A 286 12.80 -18.87 -22.13
C LEU A 286 12.97 -20.37 -21.87
N THR A 287 13.61 -20.71 -20.76
CA THR A 287 13.79 -22.09 -20.30
C THR A 287 12.61 -22.54 -19.43
N ALA A 288 12.56 -23.83 -19.07
CA ALA A 288 11.58 -24.33 -18.13
C ALA A 288 11.73 -23.69 -16.73
N ASP A 289 12.98 -23.45 -16.30
CA ASP A 289 13.28 -22.83 -15.02
C ASP A 289 12.82 -21.36 -14.96
N ASP A 290 12.97 -20.61 -16.06
CA ASP A 290 12.47 -19.22 -16.15
C ASP A 290 10.95 -19.16 -15.99
N LEU A 291 10.24 -20.21 -16.39
CA LEU A 291 8.78 -20.28 -16.43
C LEU A 291 8.16 -20.94 -15.19
N ARG A 292 8.99 -21.40 -14.25
CA ARG A 292 8.52 -21.99 -13.00
C ARG A 292 7.71 -20.98 -12.18
N PHE A 293 6.65 -21.48 -11.54
CA PHE A 293 5.86 -20.71 -10.59
C PHE A 293 6.70 -20.37 -9.36
N ASP A 294 6.75 -19.08 -9.05
CA ASP A 294 7.30 -18.54 -7.81
C ASP A 294 6.38 -17.40 -7.37
N ARG A 295 5.71 -17.62 -6.24
CA ARG A 295 4.74 -16.66 -5.70
C ARG A 295 5.43 -15.40 -5.18
N ASP A 296 6.69 -15.52 -4.80
CA ASP A 296 7.36 -14.53 -3.98
C ASP A 296 8.33 -13.65 -4.79
N ALA A 297 8.83 -14.15 -5.92
CA ALA A 297 9.89 -13.52 -6.71
C ALA A 297 9.44 -13.01 -8.09
N ALA A 298 10.10 -11.94 -8.55
CA ALA A 298 9.91 -11.41 -9.90
C ALA A 298 10.89 -12.05 -10.90
N THR A 299 10.57 -11.89 -12.19
CA THR A 299 11.49 -12.16 -13.30
C THR A 299 12.02 -10.84 -13.83
N GLU A 300 13.34 -10.69 -13.90
CA GLU A 300 13.98 -9.51 -14.49
C GLU A 300 14.13 -9.71 -16.00
N LEU A 301 13.53 -8.82 -16.78
CA LEU A 301 13.88 -8.60 -18.18
C LEU A 301 14.90 -7.46 -18.24
N ALA A 302 16.04 -7.67 -18.89
CA ALA A 302 17.09 -6.65 -19.02
C ALA A 302 17.57 -6.54 -20.46
N CYS A 303 17.61 -5.33 -21.02
CA CYS A 303 18.17 -5.13 -22.36
C CYS A 303 19.67 -5.52 -22.37
N ALA A 304 20.09 -6.32 -23.34
CA ALA A 304 21.44 -6.92 -23.37
C ALA A 304 22.59 -5.88 -23.42
N GLY A 305 22.35 -4.68 -23.96
CA GLY A 305 23.32 -3.58 -24.02
C GLY A 305 22.91 -2.33 -23.24
N GLY A 306 21.78 -2.36 -22.53
CA GLY A 306 21.13 -1.18 -21.98
C GLY A 306 21.01 -1.17 -20.46
N ARG A 307 20.63 -0.01 -19.91
CA ARG A 307 20.24 0.14 -18.49
C ARG A 307 18.79 -0.23 -18.22
N GLU A 308 17.99 -0.37 -19.27
CA GLU A 308 16.56 -0.64 -19.14
C GLU A 308 16.29 -2.04 -18.63
N ARG A 309 15.44 -2.07 -17.60
CA ARG A 309 15.00 -3.30 -16.93
C ARG A 309 13.51 -3.23 -16.70
N ARG A 310 12.88 -4.39 -16.62
CA ARG A 310 11.51 -4.56 -16.13
C ARG A 310 11.49 -5.75 -15.19
N TYR A 311 10.78 -5.62 -14.08
CA TYR A 311 10.58 -6.70 -13.12
C TYR A 311 9.14 -7.15 -13.23
N VAL A 312 8.95 -8.35 -13.74
CA VAL A 312 7.65 -8.90 -14.10
C VAL A 312 7.27 -9.98 -13.09
N HIS A 313 6.11 -9.83 -12.49
CA HIS A 313 5.51 -10.85 -11.63
C HIS A 313 4.17 -11.29 -12.21
N VAL A 314 3.96 -12.60 -12.31
CA VAL A 314 2.78 -13.21 -12.91
C VAL A 314 2.10 -14.09 -11.88
N ILE A 315 0.79 -13.90 -11.74
CA ILE A 315 -0.09 -14.65 -10.85
C ILE A 315 -1.16 -15.31 -11.74
N SER A 316 -1.41 -16.60 -11.59
CA SER A 316 -2.47 -17.32 -12.30
C SER A 316 -2.93 -18.51 -11.46
N GLU A 317 -4.21 -18.84 -11.53
CA GLU A 317 -4.84 -19.94 -10.76
C GLU A 317 -4.92 -21.26 -11.55
N GLY A 318 -4.28 -21.33 -12.72
CA GLY A 318 -4.25 -22.52 -13.57
C GLY A 318 -3.20 -23.57 -13.17
N SER A 319 -3.15 -24.67 -13.92
CA SER A 319 -2.08 -25.67 -13.80
C SER A 319 -0.69 -25.09 -14.14
N ASP A 320 0.38 -25.77 -13.74
CA ASP A 320 1.76 -25.36 -14.04
C ASP A 320 2.00 -25.08 -15.54
N ALA A 321 1.39 -25.88 -16.41
CA ALA A 321 1.47 -25.69 -17.86
C ALA A 321 0.74 -24.42 -18.32
N GLN A 322 -0.42 -24.10 -17.72
CA GLN A 322 -1.15 -22.86 -18.00
C GLN A 322 -0.37 -21.65 -17.48
N TYR A 323 0.15 -21.73 -16.26
CA TYR A 323 1.01 -20.71 -15.69
C TYR A 323 2.23 -20.43 -16.58
N ALA A 324 2.96 -21.46 -16.98
CA ALA A 324 4.15 -21.32 -17.82
C ALA A 324 3.82 -20.70 -19.19
N ALA A 325 2.69 -21.06 -19.78
CA ALA A 325 2.22 -20.47 -21.04
C ALA A 325 1.84 -18.97 -20.88
N ILE A 326 1.13 -18.60 -19.80
CA ILE A 326 0.80 -17.20 -19.50
C ILE A 326 2.07 -16.40 -19.22
N LYS A 327 2.95 -16.90 -18.35
CA LYS A 327 4.21 -16.24 -18.01
C LYS A 327 5.07 -16.03 -19.26
N ARG A 328 5.19 -17.03 -20.14
CA ARG A 328 5.88 -16.89 -21.43
C ARG A 328 5.29 -15.77 -22.27
N ALA A 329 3.97 -15.75 -22.43
CA ALA A 329 3.29 -14.74 -23.22
C ALA A 329 3.53 -13.33 -22.63
N VAL A 330 3.37 -13.18 -21.30
CA VAL A 330 3.53 -11.89 -20.60
C VAL A 330 4.95 -11.38 -20.75
N LEU A 331 5.95 -12.22 -20.45
CA LEU A 331 7.36 -11.85 -20.59
C LEU A 331 7.69 -11.45 -22.02
N THR A 332 7.15 -12.16 -23.01
CA THR A 332 7.34 -11.84 -24.44
C THR A 332 6.73 -10.48 -24.80
N LYS A 333 5.51 -10.20 -24.35
CA LYS A 333 4.84 -8.92 -24.58
C LYS A 333 5.61 -7.76 -23.94
N VAL A 334 5.99 -7.90 -22.66
CA VAL A 334 6.75 -6.85 -21.95
C VAL A 334 8.13 -6.66 -22.60
N GLY A 335 8.83 -7.74 -22.96
CA GLY A 335 10.11 -7.65 -23.65
C GLY A 335 10.01 -6.92 -25.00
N ALA A 336 8.92 -7.11 -25.74
CA ALA A 336 8.68 -6.43 -27.01
C ALA A 336 8.43 -4.92 -26.86
N THR A 337 7.90 -4.47 -25.71
CA THR A 337 7.61 -3.05 -25.44
C THR A 337 8.73 -2.33 -24.70
N MET A 338 9.82 -3.02 -24.33
CA MET A 338 10.92 -2.40 -23.61
C MET A 338 11.70 -1.38 -24.43
N GLY A 339 11.63 -1.40 -25.76
CA GLY A 339 12.37 -0.44 -26.59
C GLY A 339 13.88 -0.63 -26.57
N CYS A 340 14.37 -1.85 -26.31
CA CYS A 340 15.80 -2.13 -26.33
C CYS A 340 16.41 -1.76 -27.70
N HIS A 341 17.48 -0.96 -27.68
CA HIS A 341 18.26 -0.56 -28.85
C HIS A 341 19.71 -1.03 -28.73
#